data_AF-A0A7K0WHB5-F1
#
_entry.id   AF-A0A7K0WHB5-F1
#
_cell.length_a   1.000
_cell.length_b   1.000
_cell.length_c   1.000
_cell.angle_alpha   90.00
_cell.angle_beta   90.00
_cell.angle_gamma   90.00
#
_symmetry.space_group_name_H-M   'P 1'
#
loop_
_entity.id
_entity.type
_entity.pdbx_description
1 polymer ?
#
loop_
_entity_poly.entity_id
_entity_poly.type
_entity_poly.pdbx_seq_one_letter_code
_entity_poly.pdbx_strand_id
1 'polypeptide(L)'
;MTTERPTELKLVFDEPVQRKKAPKHLADFGPLERKAFAKELGFQPFRAAQVATHYFTHLSNEPDEWTDIPAAERQSIAQALTPKLIELVTTRTT
;
A
#
# COMPACT_ATOMS: atom_id res chain seq x y z
N MET A 1 -8.73 46.13 -17.94
CA MET A 1 -8.58 44.70 -17.65
C MET A 1 -7.62 44.58 -16.49
N THR A 2 -8.13 44.28 -15.29
CA THR A 2 -7.35 44.25 -14.05
C THR A 2 -6.69 42.88 -13.94
N THR A 3 -5.36 42.84 -14.04
CA THR A 3 -4.57 41.61 -13.93
C THR A 3 -4.43 41.25 -12.45
N GLU A 4 -5.16 40.24 -11.98
CA GLU A 4 -4.93 39.66 -10.65
C GLU A 4 -3.55 38.97 -10.65
N ARG A 5 -2.65 39.46 -9.80
CA ARG A 5 -1.32 38.87 -9.59
C ARG A 5 -1.52 37.59 -8.77
N PRO A 6 -1.01 36.41 -9.19
CA PRO A 6 -1.12 35.19 -8.40
C PRO A 6 -0.49 35.42 -7.02
N THR A 7 -1.21 35.04 -5.97
CA THR A 7 -0.70 35.07 -4.58
C THR A 7 0.65 34.36 -4.50
N GLU A 8 1.64 35.06 -3.94
CA GLU A 8 3.02 34.59 -3.83
C GLU A 8 3.08 33.32 -2.96
N LEU A 9 3.50 32.20 -3.56
CA LEU A 9 3.62 30.92 -2.85
C LEU A 9 4.79 31.01 -1.86
N LYS A 10 4.49 30.86 -0.56
CA LYS A 10 5.52 30.80 0.48
C LYS A 10 6.34 29.53 0.33
N LEU A 11 7.58 29.67 -0.15
CA LEU A 11 8.55 28.58 -0.21
C LEU A 11 9.04 28.26 1.21
N VAL A 12 8.84 27.01 1.63
CA VAL A 12 9.34 26.49 2.92
C VAL A 12 10.54 25.60 2.62
N PHE A 13 11.71 25.98 3.13
CA PHE A 13 12.97 25.26 2.96
C PHE A 13 13.43 24.56 4.25
N ASP A 14 12.63 24.61 5.31
CA ASP A 14 12.89 23.86 6.54
C ASP A 14 12.91 22.35 6.25
N GLU A 15 13.79 21.62 6.94
CA GLU A 15 13.87 20.18 6.79
C GLU A 15 12.52 19.55 7.19
N PRO A 16 11.89 18.75 6.30
CA PRO A 16 10.62 18.13 6.62
C PRO A 16 10.82 17.17 7.80
N VAL A 17 9.86 17.17 8.73
CA VAL A 17 9.86 16.25 9.88
C VAL A 17 10.09 14.83 9.37
N GLN A 18 11.17 14.21 9.84
CA GLN A 18 11.59 12.88 9.43
C GLN A 18 10.44 11.90 9.66
N ARG A 19 9.88 11.39 8.54
CA ARG A 19 8.74 10.47 8.59
C ARG A 19 9.20 9.13 9.17
N LYS A 20 8.31 8.49 9.94
CA LYS A 20 8.53 7.11 10.40
C LYS A 20 8.78 6.21 9.19
N LYS A 21 9.58 5.15 9.37
CA LYS A 21 9.82 4.14 8.33
C LYS A 21 8.48 3.68 7.75
N ALA A 22 8.44 3.55 6.42
CA ALA A 22 7.25 3.06 5.73
C ALA A 22 6.86 1.67 6.24
N PRO A 23 5.56 1.33 6.24
CA PRO A 23 5.10 -0.03 6.52
C PRO A 23 5.77 -1.03 5.58
N LYS A 24 6.05 -2.23 6.09
CA LYS A 24 6.56 -3.35 5.27
C LYS A 24 5.46 -3.85 4.35
N HIS A 25 5.82 -4.20 3.12
CA HIS A 25 4.89 -4.74 2.13
C HIS A 25 5.25 -6.19 1.79
N LEU A 26 4.25 -7.00 1.44
CA LEU A 26 4.44 -8.40 1.01
C LEU A 26 5.38 -8.52 -0.18
N ALA A 27 5.44 -7.47 -1.01
CA ALA A 27 6.31 -7.41 -2.18
C ALA A 27 7.80 -7.17 -1.87
N ASP A 28 8.14 -6.78 -0.64
CA ASP A 28 9.53 -6.61 -0.21
C ASP A 28 10.24 -7.96 0.01
N PHE A 29 9.45 -9.05 0.08
CA PHE A 29 9.90 -10.38 0.50
C PHE A 29 9.88 -11.40 -0.63
N GLY A 30 10.82 -12.35 -0.58
CA GLY A 30 10.80 -13.55 -1.42
C GLY A 30 9.71 -14.56 -1.02
N PRO A 31 9.43 -15.60 -1.82
CA PRO A 31 8.33 -16.54 -1.57
C PRO A 31 8.36 -17.25 -0.21
N LEU A 32 9.55 -17.61 0.28
CA LEU A 32 9.72 -18.25 1.59
C LEU A 32 9.53 -17.25 2.74
N GLU A 33 10.03 -16.03 2.56
CA GLU A 33 9.99 -14.96 3.57
C GLU A 33 8.58 -14.41 3.77
N ARG A 34 7.74 -14.38 2.73
CA ARG A 34 6.33 -13.97 2.85
C ARG A 34 5.55 -14.80 3.86
N LYS A 35 5.83 -16.11 3.90
CA LYS A 35 5.21 -17.04 4.87
C LYS A 35 5.64 -16.73 6.29
N ALA A 36 6.91 -16.40 6.49
CA ALA A 36 7.44 -15.97 7.79
C ALA A 36 6.83 -14.64 8.21
N PHE A 37 6.75 -13.67 7.30
CA PHE A 37 6.14 -12.36 7.54
C PHE A 37 4.67 -12.46 7.95
N ALA A 38 3.87 -13.28 7.27
CA ALA A 38 2.48 -13.53 7.68
C ALA A 38 2.39 -14.14 9.09
N LYS A 39 3.30 -15.07 9.43
CA LYS A 39 3.36 -15.69 10.75
C LYS A 39 3.73 -14.69 11.85
N GLU A 40 4.69 -13.79 11.59
CA GLU A 40 5.06 -12.71 12.53
C GLU A 40 3.88 -11.79 12.82
N LEU A 41 3.00 -11.58 11.84
CA LEU A 41 1.78 -10.79 11.96
C LEU A 41 0.60 -11.57 12.58
N GLY A 42 0.78 -12.84 12.94
CA GLY A 42 -0.25 -13.68 13.55
C GLY A 42 -1.20 -14.37 12.58
N PHE A 43 -0.95 -14.27 11.27
CA PHE A 43 -1.74 -14.96 10.25
C PHE A 43 -1.21 -16.35 9.94
N GLN A 44 -2.08 -17.19 9.37
CA GLN A 44 -1.65 -18.48 8.85
C GLN A 44 -0.71 -18.28 7.66
N PRO A 45 0.43 -19.00 7.55
CA PRO A 45 1.43 -18.78 6.51
C PRO A 45 0.90 -18.89 5.08
N PHE A 46 -0.13 -19.72 4.85
CA PHE A 46 -0.73 -19.89 3.53
C PHE A 46 -1.49 -18.63 3.07
N ARG A 47 -1.96 -17.76 3.99
CA ARG A 47 -2.61 -16.49 3.63
C ARG A 47 -1.69 -15.60 2.81
N ALA A 48 -0.39 -15.56 3.14
CA ALA A 48 0.59 -14.84 2.34
C ALA A 48 0.74 -15.41 0.93
N ALA A 49 0.60 -16.73 0.75
CA ALA A 49 0.65 -17.34 -0.59
C ALA A 49 -0.60 -16.98 -1.42
N GLN A 50 -1.78 -16.99 -0.80
CA GLN A 50 -3.03 -16.56 -1.44
C GLN A 50 -2.93 -15.11 -1.93
N VAL A 51 -2.54 -14.19 -1.04
CA VAL A 51 -2.35 -12.77 -1.38
C VAL A 51 -1.27 -12.58 -2.44
N ALA A 52 -0.17 -13.35 -2.38
CA ALA A 52 0.87 -13.28 -3.38
C ALA A 52 0.38 -13.68 -4.78
N THR A 53 -0.51 -14.67 -4.89
CA THR A 53 -1.13 -15.03 -6.17
C THR A 53 -1.96 -13.87 -6.73
N HIS A 54 -2.81 -13.24 -5.90
CA HIS A 54 -3.57 -12.06 -6.35
C HIS A 54 -2.67 -10.92 -6.78
N TYR A 55 -1.65 -10.61 -5.99
CA TYR A 55 -0.78 -9.48 -6.24
C TYR A 55 0.17 -9.69 -7.43
N PHE A 56 0.83 -10.84 -7.53
CA PHE A 56 1.87 -11.09 -8.54
C PHE A 56 1.35 -11.79 -9.80
N THR A 57 0.28 -12.58 -9.70
CA THR A 57 -0.27 -13.31 -10.85
C THR A 57 -1.48 -12.59 -11.44
N HIS A 58 -2.43 -12.16 -10.60
CA HIS A 58 -3.63 -11.46 -11.07
C HIS A 58 -3.45 -9.94 -11.16
N LEU A 59 -2.31 -9.41 -10.67
CA LEU A 59 -1.99 -7.98 -10.68
C LEU A 59 -3.06 -7.12 -9.99
N SER A 60 -3.69 -7.69 -8.96
CA SER A 60 -4.72 -7.02 -8.16
C SER A 60 -4.28 -6.91 -6.70
N ASN A 61 -4.47 -5.73 -6.12
CA ASN A 61 -4.34 -5.49 -4.69
C ASN A 61 -5.69 -5.21 -4.01
N GLU A 62 -6.80 -5.42 -4.71
CA GLU A 62 -8.14 -5.12 -4.22
C GLU A 62 -8.64 -6.29 -3.36
N PRO A 63 -8.83 -6.10 -2.04
CA PRO A 63 -9.16 -7.20 -1.14
C PRO A 63 -10.47 -7.89 -1.49
N ASP A 64 -11.42 -7.17 -2.08
CA ASP A 64 -12.73 -7.69 -2.47
C ASP A 64 -12.65 -8.74 -3.58
N GLU A 65 -11.59 -8.72 -4.39
CA GLU A 65 -11.33 -9.70 -5.44
C GLU A 65 -10.69 -10.99 -4.90
N TRP A 66 -10.30 -11.03 -3.62
CA TRP A 66 -9.67 -12.20 -3.01
C TRP A 66 -10.71 -13.26 -2.63
N THR A 67 -11.28 -13.93 -3.63
CA THR A 67 -12.40 -14.88 -3.47
C THR A 67 -12.06 -16.10 -2.62
N ASP A 68 -10.79 -16.46 -2.52
CA ASP A 68 -10.27 -17.58 -1.73
C ASP A 68 -9.94 -17.21 -0.26
N ILE A 69 -10.11 -15.95 0.12
CA ILE A 69 -10.01 -15.45 1.49
C ILE A 69 -11.42 -15.11 2.02
N PRO A 70 -11.81 -15.56 3.23
CA PRO A 70 -13.09 -15.22 3.83
C PRO A 70 -13.31 -13.71 3.92
N ALA A 71 -14.52 -13.25 3.60
CA ALA A 71 -14.86 -11.83 3.55
C ALA A 71 -14.50 -11.07 4.84
N ALA A 72 -14.71 -11.70 6.00
CA ALA A 72 -14.38 -11.12 7.30
C ALA A 72 -12.87 -10.89 7.52
N GLU A 73 -11.99 -11.64 6.84
CA GLU A 73 -10.54 -11.58 7.04
C GLU A 73 -9.83 -10.67 6.02
N ARG A 74 -10.38 -10.52 4.81
CA ARG A 74 -9.74 -9.81 3.67
C ARG A 74 -9.16 -8.47 4.04
N GLN A 75 -9.97 -7.61 4.67
CA GLN A 75 -9.57 -6.25 5.02
C GLN A 75 -8.40 -6.24 6.01
N SER A 76 -8.42 -7.12 7.00
CA SER A 76 -7.39 -7.21 8.03
C SER A 76 -6.05 -7.70 7.46
N ILE A 77 -6.12 -8.69 6.56
CA ILE A 77 -4.97 -9.25 5.87
C ILE A 77 -4.38 -8.21 4.91
N ALA A 78 -5.22 -7.49 4.17
CA ALA A 78 -4.78 -6.46 3.24
C ALA A 78 -4.06 -5.32 3.93
N GLN A 79 -4.60 -4.82 5.04
CA GLN A 79 -3.96 -3.75 5.81
C GLN A 79 -2.58 -4.17 6.35
N ALA A 80 -2.40 -5.44 6.68
CA ALA A 80 -1.17 -5.94 7.27
C ALA A 80 -0.12 -6.37 6.24
N LEU A 81 -0.54 -7.04 5.15
CA LEU A 81 0.36 -7.60 4.14
C LEU A 81 0.58 -6.67 2.95
N THR A 82 -0.44 -5.92 2.54
CA THR A 82 -0.40 -5.03 1.37
C THR A 82 -0.88 -3.62 1.74
N PRO A 83 -0.23 -2.95 2.71
CA PRO A 83 -0.64 -1.61 3.13
C PRO A 83 -0.53 -0.62 1.97
N LYS A 84 -1.46 0.36 1.92
CA LYS A 84 -1.43 1.43 0.92
C LYS A 84 -0.21 2.33 1.16
N LEU A 85 0.75 2.31 0.22
CA LEU A 85 2.00 3.08 0.32
C LEU A 85 1.95 4.40 -0.45
N ILE A 86 1.11 4.49 -1.48
CA ILE A 86 1.02 5.65 -2.37
C ILE A 86 -0.42 6.11 -2.43
N GLU A 87 -0.60 7.43 -2.39
CA GLU A 87 -1.88 8.10 -2.58
C GLU A 87 -1.84 8.95 -3.85
N LEU A 88 -2.89 8.85 -4.65
CA LEU A 88 -3.03 9.66 -5.85
C LEU A 88 -3.24 11.12 -5.44
N VAL A 89 -2.29 11.99 -5.80
CA VAL A 89 -2.37 13.42 -5.47
C VAL A 89 -3.16 14.20 -6.53
N THR A 90 -2.89 13.97 -7.81
CA THR A 90 -3.55 14.68 -8.91
C THR A 90 -3.42 13.88 -10.21
N THR A 91 -4.48 13.88 -11.00
CA THR A 91 -4.47 13.39 -12.39
C THR A 91 -4.38 14.58 -13.32
N ARG A 92 -3.43 14.56 -14.27
CA ARG A 92 -3.31 15.58 -15.32
C ARG A 92 -3.49 14.91 -16.68
N THR A 93 -4.35 15.48 -17.49
CA THR A 93 -4.60 15.03 -18.86
C THR A 93 -4.18 16.14 -19.82
N THR A 94 -3.64 15.76 -20.97
CA THR A 94 -3.19 16.67 -22.03
C THR A 94 -4.35 17.38 -22.70
#